data_AF-A0A3F2RYX4-F1
#
_entry.id   AF-A0A3F2RYX4-F1
#
_cell.length_a   1.000
_cell.length_b   1.000
_cell.length_c   1.000
_cell.angle_alpha   90.00
_cell.angle_beta   90.00
_cell.angle_gamma   90.00
#
_symmetry.space_group_name_H-M   'P 1'
#
loop_
_entity.id
_entity.type
_entity.pdbx_description
1 polymer ?
#
loop_
_entity_poly.entity_id
_entity_poly.type
_entity_poly.pdbx_seq_one_letter_code
_entity_poly.pdbx_strand_id
1 'polypeptide(L)'
;MQRRIPYSVGHRAQVGKSILQEDKKLNYGDNCHWTGINSDDGRDIRSTTTFEDKYDGDSIKTVPWVNVLGNHDYGGADYICSDLDDGTAACSSSTEFVTALKNKFSWQSMYTNPNDSRWVLEDHFYLYSFVDSTPGVSIGIFSVDSGDADTHRVSQTCCQCYGYDGADADTCDNISRGDDACCGGDTDIHLA
;
A
#
# COMPACT_ATOMS: atom_id res chain seq x y z
N MET A 1 45.13 8.08 -2.24
CA MET A 1 43.91 8.49 -1.49
C MET A 1 42.87 7.39 -1.68
N GLN A 2 42.79 6.44 -0.74
CA GLN A 2 41.91 5.26 -0.84
C GLN A 2 40.60 5.59 -0.10
N ARG A 3 39.49 5.77 -0.83
CA ARG A 3 38.17 6.01 -0.23
C ARG A 3 37.70 4.72 0.44
N ARG A 4 37.52 4.75 1.77
CA ARG A 4 36.94 3.67 2.57
C ARG A 4 35.48 3.45 2.15
N ILE A 5 35.22 2.35 1.45
CA ILE A 5 33.88 1.76 1.22
C ILE A 5 33.53 0.59 2.19
N PRO A 6 34.39 0.05 3.08
CA PRO A 6 34.03 -1.18 3.82
C PRO A 6 33.04 -1.00 4.98
N TYR A 7 32.91 0.21 5.54
CA TYR A 7 32.04 0.42 6.72
C TYR A 7 30.54 0.36 6.40
N SER A 8 30.12 0.78 5.19
CA SER A 8 28.69 0.83 4.82
C SER A 8 28.14 -0.55 4.46
N VAL A 9 28.93 -1.40 3.81
CA VAL A 9 28.51 -2.77 3.46
C VAL A 9 28.38 -3.64 4.70
N GLY A 10 29.30 -3.53 5.65
CA GLY A 10 29.21 -4.23 6.95
C GLY A 10 27.99 -3.82 7.77
N HIS A 11 27.69 -2.51 7.84
CA HIS A 11 26.49 -2.02 8.53
C HIS A 11 25.20 -2.49 7.84
N ARG A 12 25.12 -2.46 6.50
CA ARG A 12 23.94 -2.96 5.77
C ARG A 12 23.70 -4.45 5.98
N ALA A 13 24.76 -5.25 5.96
CA ALA A 13 24.67 -6.68 6.28
C ALA A 13 24.23 -6.92 7.73
N GLN A 14 24.67 -6.06 8.67
CA GLN A 14 24.30 -6.16 10.07
C GLN A 14 22.85 -5.74 10.32
N VAL A 15 22.36 -4.67 9.70
CA VAL A 15 20.94 -4.28 9.75
C VAL A 15 20.06 -5.38 9.14
N GLY A 16 20.43 -5.92 7.98
CA GLY A 16 19.71 -7.04 7.37
C GLY A 16 19.71 -8.29 8.26
N LYS A 17 20.84 -8.60 8.90
CA LYS A 17 20.93 -9.71 9.86
C LYS A 17 20.06 -9.47 11.09
N SER A 18 20.05 -8.26 11.64
CA SER A 18 19.23 -7.89 12.79
C SER A 18 17.73 -7.95 12.49
N ILE A 19 17.29 -7.46 11.33
CA ILE A 19 15.87 -7.60 10.92
C ILE A 19 15.47 -9.08 10.81
N LEU A 20 16.37 -9.93 10.30
CA LEU A 20 16.16 -11.38 10.24
C LEU A 20 16.24 -12.05 11.62
N GLN A 21 17.05 -11.53 12.54
CA GLN A 21 17.24 -12.07 13.88
C GLN A 21 16.07 -11.73 14.81
N GLU A 22 15.50 -10.54 14.66
CA GLU A 22 14.31 -10.10 15.41
C GLU A 22 13.00 -10.57 14.77
N ASP A 23 13.07 -11.41 13.73
CA ASP A 23 11.95 -11.94 12.95
C ASP A 23 10.91 -10.87 12.65
N LYS A 24 11.28 -9.89 11.81
CA LYS A 24 10.37 -8.86 11.26
C LYS A 24 10.31 -8.99 9.75
N LYS A 25 9.14 -8.73 9.15
CA LYS A 25 8.97 -8.67 7.68
C LYS A 25 8.73 -7.25 7.23
N LEU A 26 9.31 -6.91 6.08
CA LEU A 26 9.07 -5.66 5.38
C LEU A 26 8.23 -5.95 4.16
N ASN A 27 7.11 -5.26 4.04
CA ASN A 27 6.16 -5.38 2.95
C ASN A 27 6.02 -4.03 2.25
N TYR A 28 6.32 -4.01 0.95
CA TYR A 28 6.56 -2.79 0.20
C TYR A 28 5.34 -2.34 -0.63
N GLY A 29 4.14 -2.60 -0.12
CA GLY A 29 2.89 -2.18 -0.76
C GLY A 29 2.32 -3.19 -1.75
N ASP A 30 1.26 -2.75 -2.41
CA ASP A 30 0.37 -3.56 -3.23
C ASP A 30 -0.13 -4.82 -2.52
N ASN A 31 -0.52 -4.61 -1.27
CA ASN A 31 -0.89 -5.64 -0.31
C ASN A 31 -2.10 -6.45 -0.79
N CYS A 32 -3.08 -5.77 -1.41
CA CYS A 32 -4.37 -6.34 -1.78
C CYS A 32 -4.72 -6.11 -3.26
N HIS A 33 -4.02 -6.78 -4.18
CA HIS A 33 -4.32 -6.72 -5.61
C HIS A 33 -5.73 -7.24 -6.00
N TRP A 34 -6.49 -6.60 -6.88
CA TRP A 34 -6.11 -5.46 -7.74
C TRP A 34 -6.55 -4.09 -7.24
N THR A 35 -7.63 -4.00 -6.46
CA THR A 35 -8.29 -2.73 -6.09
C THR A 35 -8.23 -2.40 -4.59
N GLY A 36 -7.37 -3.11 -3.85
CA GLY A 36 -7.19 -2.90 -2.42
C GLY A 36 -8.29 -3.58 -1.61
N ILE A 37 -8.78 -2.84 -0.61
CA ILE A 37 -9.99 -3.15 0.16
C ILE A 37 -11.09 -2.21 -0.33
N ASN A 38 -12.28 -2.72 -0.62
CA ASN A 38 -13.34 -1.93 -1.25
C ASN A 38 -14.38 -1.42 -0.26
N SER A 39 -14.52 -2.02 0.91
CA SER A 39 -15.43 -1.56 1.97
C SER A 39 -14.93 -1.93 3.36
N ASP A 40 -15.49 -1.33 4.40
CA ASP A 40 -15.18 -1.71 5.79
C ASP A 40 -15.65 -3.13 6.09
N ASP A 41 -16.82 -3.53 5.56
CA ASP A 41 -17.36 -4.89 5.69
C ASP A 41 -16.48 -5.93 4.98
N GLY A 42 -15.93 -5.57 3.82
CA GLY A 42 -15.02 -6.41 3.03
C GLY A 42 -13.61 -6.50 3.60
N ARG A 43 -13.21 -5.58 4.49
CA ARG A 43 -11.84 -5.49 5.04
C ARG A 43 -11.36 -6.81 5.62
N ASP A 44 -12.11 -7.40 6.54
CA ASP A 44 -11.63 -8.55 7.31
C ASP A 44 -11.54 -9.81 6.44
N ILE A 45 -12.52 -10.03 5.56
CA ILE A 45 -12.48 -11.18 4.64
C ILE A 45 -11.36 -11.01 3.62
N ARG A 46 -11.17 -9.80 3.09
CA ARG A 46 -10.10 -9.48 2.15
C ARG A 46 -8.73 -9.72 2.78
N SER A 47 -8.46 -9.15 3.96
CA SER A 47 -7.21 -9.34 4.70
C SER A 47 -6.98 -10.81 5.05
N THR A 48 -8.02 -11.54 5.44
CA THR A 48 -7.90 -12.97 5.76
C THR A 48 -7.45 -13.76 4.53
N THR A 49 -8.14 -13.59 3.40
CA THR A 49 -7.86 -14.35 2.18
C THR A 49 -6.53 -13.97 1.52
N THR A 50 -6.13 -12.68 1.55
CA THR A 50 -4.91 -12.23 0.87
C THR A 50 -3.65 -12.37 1.72
N PHE A 51 -3.79 -12.32 3.05
CA PHE A 51 -2.67 -12.29 3.97
C PHE A 51 -2.70 -13.42 5.00
N GLU A 52 -3.73 -13.51 5.84
CA GLU A 52 -3.72 -14.47 6.96
C GLU A 52 -3.64 -15.93 6.48
N ASP A 53 -4.51 -16.33 5.56
CA ASP A 53 -4.58 -17.70 5.03
C ASP A 53 -3.33 -18.08 4.22
N LYS A 54 -2.61 -17.09 3.68
CA LYS A 54 -1.38 -17.32 2.90
C LYS A 54 -0.14 -17.42 3.77
N TYR A 55 -0.14 -16.73 4.91
CA TYR A 55 0.98 -16.64 5.84
C TYR A 55 0.59 -17.18 7.22
N ASP A 56 0.04 -18.39 7.25
CA ASP A 56 -0.51 -19.08 8.42
C ASP A 56 0.47 -20.06 9.09
N GLY A 57 1.65 -20.27 8.48
CA GLY A 57 2.67 -21.19 8.99
C GLY A 57 3.20 -20.80 10.38
N ASP A 58 3.48 -21.80 11.22
CA ASP A 58 3.94 -21.59 12.61
C ASP A 58 5.15 -20.67 12.75
N SER A 59 6.03 -20.62 11.75
CA SER A 59 7.23 -19.78 11.73
C SER A 59 6.99 -18.32 11.33
N ILE A 60 5.78 -17.96 10.88
CA ILE A 60 5.49 -16.61 10.36
C ILE A 60 4.18 -16.02 10.88
N LYS A 61 3.26 -16.84 11.39
CA LYS A 61 1.92 -16.41 11.81
C LYS A 61 1.91 -15.42 12.97
N THR A 62 2.97 -15.33 13.77
CA THR A 62 3.11 -14.35 14.88
C THR A 62 4.14 -13.27 14.58
N VAL A 63 4.80 -13.33 13.42
CA VAL A 63 5.85 -12.38 13.03
C VAL A 63 5.20 -11.08 12.57
N PRO A 64 5.60 -9.90 13.10
CA PRO A 64 5.14 -8.60 12.62
C PRO A 64 5.59 -8.30 11.18
N TRP A 65 4.67 -7.72 10.41
CA TRP A 65 4.86 -7.22 9.06
C TRP A 65 4.72 -5.70 9.09
N VAL A 66 5.78 -5.00 8.73
CA VAL A 66 5.81 -3.55 8.58
C VAL A 66 5.46 -3.24 7.13
N ASN A 67 4.31 -2.60 6.91
CA ASN A 67 3.69 -2.44 5.60
C ASN A 67 3.71 -0.99 5.15
N VAL A 68 3.76 -0.77 3.84
CA VAL A 68 3.28 0.47 3.21
C VAL A 68 2.11 0.13 2.29
N LEU A 69 1.42 1.14 1.76
CA LEU A 69 0.45 0.95 0.67
C LEU A 69 1.13 1.18 -0.66
N GLY A 70 0.66 0.50 -1.70
CA GLY A 70 1.00 0.76 -3.10
C GLY A 70 -0.21 1.21 -3.92
N ASN A 71 -0.04 1.36 -5.24
CA ASN A 71 -1.10 1.85 -6.12
C ASN A 71 -2.32 0.92 -6.16
N HIS A 72 -2.13 -0.40 -6.05
CA HIS A 72 -3.26 -1.35 -6.01
C HIS A 72 -4.06 -1.21 -4.72
N ASP A 73 -3.42 -0.86 -3.62
CA ASP A 73 -4.10 -0.59 -2.36
C ASP A 73 -4.98 0.67 -2.43
N TYR A 74 -4.60 1.62 -3.29
CA TYR A 74 -5.38 2.80 -3.64
C TYR A 74 -6.31 2.60 -4.85
N GLY A 75 -6.62 1.36 -5.22
CA GLY A 75 -7.62 1.04 -6.25
C GLY A 75 -7.05 0.58 -7.60
N GLY A 76 -5.73 0.63 -7.80
CA GLY A 76 -5.11 -0.06 -8.94
C GLY A 76 -5.52 0.47 -10.31
N ALA A 77 -5.80 1.76 -10.42
CA ALA A 77 -6.36 2.43 -11.60
C ALA A 77 -7.80 2.05 -11.96
N ASP A 78 -8.47 1.25 -11.12
CA ASP A 78 -9.91 1.05 -11.17
C ASP A 78 -10.61 2.16 -10.39
N TYR A 79 -11.94 2.11 -10.39
CA TYR A 79 -12.80 2.89 -9.53
C TYR A 79 -12.41 2.76 -8.04
N ILE A 80 -12.31 3.89 -7.33
CA ILE A 80 -11.91 3.91 -5.92
C ILE A 80 -13.07 3.97 -4.94
N CYS A 81 -14.23 4.50 -5.36
CA CYS A 81 -15.43 4.52 -4.54
C CYS A 81 -16.08 3.14 -4.53
N SER A 82 -16.94 2.89 -3.55
CA SER A 82 -17.53 1.58 -3.28
C SER A 82 -18.97 1.54 -3.77
N ASP A 83 -19.41 0.41 -4.31
CA ASP A 83 -20.83 0.15 -4.52
C ASP A 83 -21.45 -0.62 -3.33
N LEU A 84 -22.72 -1.00 -3.50
CA LEU A 84 -23.37 -1.95 -2.63
C LEU A 84 -22.81 -3.35 -2.99
N ASP A 85 -22.30 -4.08 -2.00
CA ASP A 85 -21.73 -5.44 -2.11
C ASP A 85 -20.19 -5.54 -2.31
N ASP A 86 -19.41 -4.60 -1.78
CA ASP A 86 -17.92 -4.64 -1.77
C ASP A 86 -17.27 -4.57 -3.17
N GLY A 87 -18.00 -4.09 -4.17
CA GLY A 87 -17.49 -3.74 -5.48
C GLY A 87 -16.95 -2.31 -5.55
N THR A 88 -16.50 -1.93 -6.74
CA THR A 88 -15.94 -0.62 -7.05
C THR A 88 -16.90 0.18 -7.94
N ALA A 89 -16.95 1.50 -7.74
CA ALA A 89 -17.82 2.40 -8.48
C ALA A 89 -17.18 3.77 -8.71
N ALA A 90 -17.61 4.43 -9.78
CA ALA A 90 -17.25 5.82 -10.03
C ALA A 90 -17.71 6.71 -8.87
N CYS A 91 -16.83 7.61 -8.43
CA CYS A 91 -17.18 8.62 -7.44
C CYS A 91 -18.10 9.68 -8.03
N SER A 92 -19.08 10.13 -7.26
CA SER A 92 -20.04 11.18 -7.64
C SER A 92 -19.53 12.61 -7.43
N SER A 93 -18.44 12.78 -6.69
CA SER A 93 -17.83 14.08 -6.40
C SER A 93 -16.38 13.96 -5.94
N SER A 94 -15.65 15.08 -5.99
CA SER A 94 -14.29 15.19 -5.43
C SER A 94 -14.24 14.92 -3.93
N THR A 95 -15.29 15.28 -3.19
CA THR A 95 -15.37 15.00 -1.74
C THR A 95 -15.48 13.50 -1.47
N GLU A 96 -16.31 12.81 -2.27
CA GLU A 96 -16.42 11.36 -2.19
C GLU A 96 -15.12 10.67 -2.59
N PHE A 97 -14.46 11.14 -3.65
CA PHE A 97 -13.16 10.65 -4.08
C PHE A 97 -12.09 10.78 -2.98
N VAL A 98 -11.94 11.94 -2.35
CA VAL A 98 -11.01 12.13 -1.22
C VAL A 98 -11.36 11.22 -0.05
N THR A 99 -12.66 11.04 0.22
CA THR A 99 -13.14 10.17 1.29
C THR A 99 -12.79 8.71 1.00
N ALA A 100 -12.98 8.26 -0.25
CA ALA A 100 -12.63 6.92 -0.69
C ALA A 100 -11.12 6.67 -0.57
N LEU A 101 -10.25 7.60 -1.00
CA LEU A 101 -8.80 7.47 -0.82
C LEU A 101 -8.40 7.31 0.66
N LYS A 102 -9.01 8.10 1.55
CA LYS A 102 -8.77 7.99 2.99
C LYS A 102 -9.26 6.66 3.54
N ASN A 103 -10.41 6.19 3.07
CA ASN A 103 -10.97 4.91 3.46
C ASN A 103 -10.05 3.74 3.06
N LYS A 104 -9.50 3.74 1.84
CA LYS A 104 -8.53 2.74 1.37
C LYS A 104 -7.36 2.58 2.34
N PHE A 105 -6.80 3.70 2.82
CA PHE A 105 -5.76 3.67 3.85
C PHE A 105 -6.31 3.17 5.19
N SER A 106 -7.42 3.76 5.68
CA SER A 106 -7.94 3.46 7.02
C SER A 106 -8.32 2.00 7.18
N TRP A 107 -8.87 1.36 6.15
CA TRP A 107 -9.22 -0.05 6.22
C TRP A 107 -8.00 -0.95 6.39
N GLN A 108 -6.83 -0.58 5.86
CA GLN A 108 -5.61 -1.34 6.13
C GLN A 108 -4.96 -0.94 7.45
N SER A 109 -4.96 0.36 7.81
CA SER A 109 -4.26 0.84 9.00
C SER A 109 -5.00 0.51 10.31
N MET A 110 -6.34 0.40 10.25
CA MET A 110 -7.18 0.04 11.39
C MET A 110 -7.45 -1.47 11.47
N TYR A 111 -6.99 -2.24 10.48
CA TYR A 111 -7.13 -3.69 10.50
C TYR A 111 -6.41 -4.27 11.72
N THR A 112 -7.19 -4.84 12.64
CA THR A 112 -6.67 -5.55 13.80
C THR A 112 -6.91 -7.03 13.58
N ASN A 113 -5.83 -7.76 13.31
CA ASN A 113 -5.91 -9.19 13.01
C ASN A 113 -6.04 -10.06 14.28
N PRO A 114 -6.40 -11.35 14.16
CA PRO A 114 -6.48 -12.26 15.31
C PRO A 114 -5.12 -12.77 15.81
N ASN A 115 -4.05 -12.61 15.03
CA ASN A 115 -2.72 -13.15 15.30
C ASN A 115 -1.78 -12.06 15.85
N ASP A 116 -2.03 -11.64 17.11
CA ASP A 116 -1.19 -10.69 17.87
C ASP A 116 -0.99 -9.31 17.22
N SER A 117 -1.94 -8.84 16.39
CA SER A 117 -1.85 -7.55 15.69
C SER A 117 -0.56 -7.41 14.86
N ARG A 118 -0.19 -8.48 14.14
CA ARG A 118 1.06 -8.54 13.37
C ARG A 118 1.09 -7.67 12.11
N TRP A 119 -0.02 -7.02 11.77
CA TRP A 119 -0.13 -6.08 10.66
C TRP A 119 0.22 -4.66 11.15
N VAL A 120 1.42 -4.17 10.82
CA VAL A 120 1.91 -2.85 11.25
C VAL A 120 1.83 -1.88 10.07
N LEU A 121 0.91 -0.92 10.15
CA LEU A 121 0.75 0.19 9.21
C LEU A 121 0.26 1.41 10.00
N GLU A 122 1.19 2.21 10.51
CA GLU A 122 0.88 3.27 11.49
C GLU A 122 0.50 4.60 10.83
N ASP A 123 1.10 4.92 9.69
CA ASP A 123 0.81 6.12 8.88
C ASP A 123 1.26 5.90 7.42
N HIS A 124 1.09 6.90 6.56
CA HIS A 124 1.57 6.91 5.18
C HIS A 124 3.10 6.98 5.11
N PHE A 125 3.71 7.72 6.06
CA PHE A 125 5.14 7.84 6.22
C PHE A 125 5.46 7.74 7.70
N TYR A 126 6.07 6.63 8.12
CA TYR A 126 6.28 6.37 9.53
C TYR A 126 7.62 5.71 9.80
N LEU A 127 8.09 5.89 11.04
CA LEU A 127 9.32 5.30 11.56
C LEU A 127 8.94 4.16 12.48
N TYR A 128 9.09 2.93 12.01
CA TYR A 128 9.00 1.75 12.87
C TYR A 128 10.35 1.54 13.58
N SER A 129 10.36 1.59 14.91
CA SER A 129 11.60 1.46 15.70
C SER A 129 11.53 0.29 16.68
N PHE A 130 12.64 -0.44 16.81
CA PHE A 130 12.79 -1.51 17.81
C PHE A 130 14.23 -1.62 18.31
N VAL A 131 14.39 -2.28 19.46
CA VAL A 131 15.70 -2.59 20.05
C VAL A 131 16.07 -4.01 19.66
N ASP A 132 17.28 -4.19 19.14
CA ASP A 132 17.81 -5.51 18.79
C ASP A 132 18.29 -6.24 20.06
N SER A 133 18.26 -7.57 20.03
CA SER A 133 18.78 -8.43 21.09
C SER A 133 20.28 -8.22 21.35
N THR A 134 21.02 -7.66 20.38
CA THR A 134 22.40 -7.22 20.55
C THR A 134 22.44 -5.96 21.44
N PRO A 135 23.13 -6.02 22.59
CA PRO A 135 23.17 -4.91 23.54
C PRO A 135 23.62 -3.59 22.91
N GLY A 136 22.82 -2.54 23.09
CA GLY A 136 23.13 -1.18 22.63
C GLY A 136 22.80 -0.90 21.16
N VAL A 137 22.12 -1.82 20.47
CA VAL A 137 21.67 -1.63 19.08
C VAL A 137 20.18 -1.29 19.04
N SER A 138 19.84 -0.17 18.42
CA SER A 138 18.47 0.17 18.03
C SER A 138 18.38 0.31 16.51
N ILE A 139 17.23 -0.08 15.97
CA ILE A 139 16.96 -0.07 14.53
C ILE A 139 15.72 0.77 14.29
N GLY A 140 15.82 1.68 13.34
CA GLY A 140 14.70 2.45 12.81
C GLY A 140 14.51 2.13 11.34
N ILE A 141 13.27 1.85 10.96
CA ILE A 141 12.84 1.58 9.59
C ILE A 141 11.92 2.71 9.17
N PHE A 142 12.39 3.51 8.20
CA PHE A 142 11.58 4.56 7.58
C PHE A 142 10.83 3.94 6.41
N SER A 143 9.54 3.76 6.59
CA SER A 143 8.65 3.18 5.59
C SER A 143 8.02 4.30 4.77
N VAL A 144 8.33 4.31 3.47
CA VAL A 144 7.84 5.30 2.51
C VAL A 144 7.52 4.54 1.22
N ASP A 145 6.29 4.66 0.72
CA ASP A 145 6.02 4.31 -0.67
C ASP A 145 6.72 5.34 -1.56
N SER A 146 7.55 4.84 -2.47
CA SER A 146 8.31 5.64 -3.43
C SER A 146 7.94 5.29 -4.87
N GLY A 147 6.76 4.67 -5.06
CA GLY A 147 6.14 4.56 -6.37
C GLY A 147 6.24 5.90 -7.09
N ASP A 148 6.79 5.86 -8.31
CA ASP A 148 7.05 7.07 -9.09
C ASP A 148 5.73 7.85 -9.30
N ALA A 149 5.65 9.02 -8.66
CA ALA A 149 4.48 9.87 -8.72
C ALA A 149 4.31 10.53 -10.09
N ASP A 150 5.42 10.71 -10.83
CA ASP A 150 5.47 11.38 -12.13
C ASP A 150 5.27 10.39 -13.29
N THR A 151 5.46 9.09 -13.06
CA THR A 151 5.20 8.06 -14.08
C THR A 151 4.04 7.16 -13.65
N HIS A 152 2.91 7.34 -14.29
CA HIS A 152 1.75 6.45 -14.31
C HIS A 152 1.01 6.24 -12.98
N ARG A 153 1.63 6.22 -11.79
CA ARG A 153 0.95 5.72 -10.58
C ARG A 153 -0.07 6.71 -10.01
N VAL A 154 0.31 7.97 -9.81
CA VAL A 154 -0.63 8.99 -9.34
C VAL A 154 -1.68 9.28 -10.41
N SER A 155 -1.27 9.43 -11.67
CA SER A 155 -2.22 9.68 -12.76
C SER A 155 -3.20 8.53 -12.93
N GLN A 156 -2.78 7.27 -12.83
CA GLN A 156 -3.67 6.11 -12.92
C GLN A 156 -4.64 6.03 -11.74
N THR A 157 -4.18 6.20 -10.50
CA THR A 157 -5.07 6.24 -9.33
C THR A 157 -6.05 7.42 -9.41
N CYS A 158 -5.59 8.59 -9.84
CA CYS A 158 -6.41 9.79 -9.93
C CYS A 158 -7.33 9.83 -11.16
N CYS A 159 -7.02 9.11 -12.24
CA CYS A 159 -7.88 9.01 -13.41
C CYS A 159 -8.86 7.84 -13.33
N GLN A 160 -8.53 6.76 -12.59
CA GLN A 160 -9.34 5.55 -12.53
C GLN A 160 -9.57 4.94 -13.93
N CYS A 161 -8.54 5.01 -14.78
CA CYS A 161 -8.66 4.77 -16.22
C CYS A 161 -9.21 3.38 -16.57
N TYR A 162 -8.80 2.34 -15.86
CA TYR A 162 -9.34 1.00 -16.11
C TYR A 162 -10.82 0.86 -15.76
N GLY A 163 -11.28 1.61 -14.75
CA GLY A 163 -12.70 1.66 -14.41
C GLY A 163 -13.53 2.28 -15.54
N TYR A 164 -13.07 3.41 -16.09
CA TYR A 164 -13.81 4.15 -17.13
C TYR A 164 -13.66 3.54 -18.54
N ASP A 165 -12.50 2.98 -18.89
CA ASP A 165 -12.21 2.46 -20.23
C ASP A 165 -12.44 0.94 -20.38
N GLY A 166 -12.81 0.26 -19.29
CA GLY A 166 -13.08 -1.19 -19.31
C GLY A 166 -11.82 -2.06 -19.37
N ALA A 167 -10.74 -1.61 -18.73
CA ALA A 167 -9.44 -2.28 -18.64
C ALA A 167 -8.65 -2.43 -19.96
N ASP A 168 -8.85 -1.54 -20.94
CA ASP A 168 -7.94 -1.41 -22.09
C ASP A 168 -6.63 -0.71 -21.65
N ALA A 169 -5.51 -1.41 -21.78
CA ALA A 169 -4.21 -0.91 -21.33
C ALA A 169 -3.65 0.18 -22.25
N ASP A 170 -3.96 0.13 -23.55
CA ASP A 170 -3.34 1.01 -24.54
C ASP A 170 -3.80 2.46 -24.36
N THR A 171 -5.05 2.68 -23.95
CA THR A 171 -5.59 4.02 -23.64
C THR A 171 -4.96 4.59 -22.36
N CYS A 172 -4.73 3.75 -21.35
CA CYS A 172 -4.32 4.20 -20.01
C CYS A 172 -2.82 4.52 -19.88
N ASP A 173 -2.01 4.18 -20.89
CA ASP A 173 -0.59 4.52 -20.92
C ASP A 173 -0.33 6.03 -21.02
N ASN A 174 -1.21 6.78 -21.69
CA ASN A 174 -1.05 8.23 -21.93
C ASN A 174 -2.23 9.06 -21.41
N ILE A 175 -2.99 8.52 -20.47
CA ILE A 175 -4.19 9.15 -19.95
C ILE A 175 -3.87 10.48 -19.25
N SER A 176 -4.68 11.50 -19.52
CA SER A 176 -4.55 12.85 -18.97
C SER A 176 -5.86 13.37 -18.40
N ARG A 177 -5.76 14.34 -17.50
CA ARG A 177 -6.92 15.05 -16.94
C ARG A 177 -7.78 15.63 -18.06
N GLY A 178 -9.08 15.33 -18.05
CA GLY A 178 -10.05 15.80 -19.03
C GLY A 178 -10.30 14.82 -20.18
N ASP A 179 -9.52 13.74 -20.29
CA ASP A 179 -9.86 12.63 -21.18
C ASP A 179 -11.09 11.89 -20.65
N ASP A 180 -11.94 11.35 -21.53
CA ASP A 180 -13.16 10.64 -21.15
C ASP A 180 -12.88 9.42 -20.24
N ALA A 181 -11.74 8.76 -20.44
CA ALA A 181 -11.28 7.67 -19.58
C ALA A 181 -10.64 8.14 -18.26
N CYS A 182 -10.48 9.45 -18.01
CA CYS A 182 -9.96 10.00 -16.77
C CYS A 182 -11.07 10.67 -15.97
N CYS A 183 -11.59 10.01 -14.94
CA CYS A 183 -12.73 10.49 -14.15
C CYS A 183 -13.97 10.83 -15.01
N GLY A 184 -14.17 10.14 -16.15
CA GLY A 184 -15.27 10.45 -17.06
C GLY A 184 -15.12 11.78 -17.80
N GLY A 185 -13.91 12.34 -17.89
CA GLY A 185 -13.64 13.69 -18.38
C GLY A 185 -13.88 14.79 -17.35
N ASP A 186 -14.26 14.44 -16.11
CA ASP A 186 -14.55 15.41 -15.06
C ASP A 186 -13.26 15.96 -14.43
N THR A 187 -12.96 17.23 -14.74
CA THR A 187 -11.77 17.89 -14.23
C THR A 187 -11.87 18.30 -12.76
N ASP A 188 -13.06 18.32 -12.17
CA ASP A 188 -13.26 18.73 -10.77
C ASP A 188 -13.06 17.55 -9.81
N ILE A 189 -13.30 16.32 -10.26
CA ILE A 189 -13.05 15.09 -9.49
C ILE A 189 -11.57 14.71 -9.50
N HIS A 190 -10.84 15.00 -10.58
CA HIS A 190 -9.40 14.72 -10.66
C HIS A 190 -8.56 15.62 -9.74
N LEU A 191 -7.75 15.02 -8.87
CA LEU A 191 -7.01 15.72 -7.80
C LEU A 191 -5.48 15.80 -7.99
N ALA A 192 -4.95 15.38 -9.14
CA ALA A 192 -3.54 15.55 -9.49
C ALA A 192 -3.30 16.80 -10.36
#